data_AF-A0A5Q4SY62-F1
#
_entry.id   AF-A0A5Q4SY62-F1
#
_cell.length_a   1.000
_cell.length_b   1.000
_cell.length_c   1.000
_cell.angle_alpha   90.00
_cell.angle_beta   90.00
_cell.angle_gamma   90.00
#
_symmetry.space_group_name_H-M   'P 1'
#
loop_
_entity.id
_entity.type
_entity.pdbx_description
1 polymer ?
#
loop_
_entity_poly.entity_id
_entity_poly.type
_entity_poly.pdbx_seq_one_letter_code
_entity_poly.pdbx_strand_id
1 'polypeptide(L)'
;MRADLLTDAVDGLDEALAAVDAFDRALRGGLLRPQPAQAEGLAALAGAVAGTPLAERVAEAAAKAGAGAAGEDHLTALAAARTALLGAV
;
A
#
# COMPACT_ATOMS: atom_id res chain seq x y z
N MET A 1 -6.59 2.42 -35.33
CA MET A 1 -5.95 1.78 -34.17
C MET A 1 -5.46 2.89 -33.24
N ARG A 2 -5.78 2.85 -31.94
CA ARG A 2 -5.35 3.84 -30.95
C ARG A 2 -4.00 3.39 -30.36
N ALA A 3 -2.92 3.64 -31.10
CA ALA A 3 -1.57 3.23 -30.71
C ALA A 3 -1.07 3.99 -29.46
N ASP A 4 -1.56 5.22 -29.28
CA ASP A 4 -1.39 6.07 -28.10
C ASP A 4 -1.71 5.33 -26.79
N LEU A 5 -2.84 4.61 -26.75
CA LEU A 5 -3.24 3.83 -25.56
C LEU A 5 -2.28 2.68 -25.19
N LEU A 6 -1.37 2.29 -26.08
CA LEU A 6 -0.42 1.20 -25.86
C LEU A 6 0.99 1.70 -25.55
N THR A 7 1.32 2.94 -25.91
CA THR A 7 2.67 3.49 -25.80
C THR A 7 2.78 4.60 -24.78
N ASP A 8 1.68 5.29 -24.51
CA ASP A 8 1.69 6.42 -23.59
C ASP A 8 1.75 5.90 -22.15
N ALA A 9 2.44 6.66 -21.29
CA ALA A 9 2.50 6.34 -19.88
C ALA A 9 1.11 6.46 -19.24
N VAL A 10 0.81 5.57 -18.30
CA VAL A 10 -0.39 5.65 -17.48
C VAL A 10 -0.08 6.52 -16.27
N ASP A 11 -0.78 7.64 -16.16
CA ASP A 11 -0.63 8.55 -15.03
C ASP A 11 -0.82 7.81 -13.70
N GLY A 12 0.14 7.93 -12.78
CA GLY A 12 0.08 7.33 -11.45
C GLY A 12 0.48 5.85 -11.36
N LEU A 13 0.78 5.18 -12.48
CA LEU A 13 1.15 3.76 -12.47
C LEU A 13 2.47 3.51 -11.74
N ASP A 14 3.50 4.29 -12.03
CA ASP A 14 4.81 4.15 -11.40
C ASP A 14 4.74 4.41 -9.90
N GLU A 15 3.97 5.43 -9.49
CA GLU A 15 3.70 5.73 -8.09
C GLU A 15 2.97 4.60 -7.37
N ALA A 16 1.95 4.00 -8.01
CA ALA A 16 1.22 2.87 -7.46
C ALA A 16 2.13 1.64 -7.28
N LEU A 17 2.94 1.31 -8.29
CA LEU A 17 3.88 0.19 -8.23
C LEU A 17 4.98 0.42 -7.18
N ALA A 18 5.48 1.65 -7.05
CA ALA A 18 6.46 2.02 -6.03
C ALA A 18 5.89 1.88 -4.61
N ALA A 19 4.62 2.26 -4.39
CA ALA A 19 3.94 2.09 -3.10
C ALA A 19 3.79 0.61 -2.73
N VAL A 20 3.41 -0.25 -3.70
CA VAL A 20 3.30 -1.70 -3.49
C VAL A 20 4.66 -2.33 -3.19
N ASP A 21 5.71 -1.98 -3.94
CA ASP A 21 7.06 -2.53 -3.71
C ASP A 21 7.61 -2.10 -2.33
N ALA A 22 7.39 -0.84 -1.92
CA ALA A 22 7.75 -0.38 -0.59
C ALA A 22 7.02 -1.15 0.52
N PHE A 23 5.72 -1.39 0.35
CA PHE A 23 4.95 -2.23 1.28
C PHE A 23 5.45 -3.68 1.29
N ASP A 24 5.75 -4.28 0.14
CA ASP A 24 6.21 -5.68 0.04
C ASP A 24 7.59 -5.88 0.69
N ARG A 25 8.45 -4.87 0.66
CA ARG A 25 9.70 -4.87 1.45
C ARG A 25 9.41 -4.91 2.94
N ALA A 26 8.44 -4.14 3.43
CA ALA A 26 8.01 -4.16 4.83
C ALA A 26 7.37 -5.50 5.20
N LEU A 27 6.52 -6.05 4.34
CA LEU A 27 5.87 -7.35 4.53
C LEU A 27 6.89 -8.49 4.66
N ARG A 28 7.90 -8.53 3.77
CA ARG A 28 9.00 -9.50 3.85
C ARG A 28 9.86 -9.33 5.10
N GLY A 29 10.01 -8.10 5.59
CA GLY A 29 10.73 -7.79 6.83
C GLY A 29 9.95 -8.12 8.10
N GLY A 30 8.63 -8.28 8.00
CA GLY A 30 7.72 -8.57 9.11
C GLY A 30 6.99 -7.33 9.63
N LEU A 31 5.67 -7.45 9.80
CA LEU A 31 4.76 -6.35 10.14
C LEU A 31 4.49 -6.15 11.64
N LEU A 32 5.03 -7.01 12.51
CA LEU A 32 4.83 -6.91 13.97
C LEU A 32 5.96 -6.16 14.69
N ARG A 33 7.04 -5.80 13.98
CA ARG A 33 8.10 -4.91 14.49
C ARG A 33 9.00 -4.39 13.34
N PRO A 34 8.45 -3.64 12.37
CA PRO A 34 9.22 -3.17 11.23
C PRO A 34 10.34 -2.21 11.67
N GLN A 35 11.47 -2.23 10.95
CA GLN A 35 12.50 -1.20 11.10
C GLN A 35 11.98 0.17 10.62
N PRO A 36 12.58 1.31 11.03
CA PRO A 36 12.10 2.64 10.64
C PRO A 36 11.93 2.81 9.12
N ALA A 37 12.88 2.33 8.31
CA ALA A 37 12.80 2.37 6.86
C ALA A 37 11.67 1.50 6.26
N GLN A 38 11.17 0.50 7.00
CA GLN A 38 10.05 -0.36 6.60
C GLN A 38 8.70 0.27 6.99
N ALA A 39 8.67 1.12 8.03
CA ALA A 39 7.46 1.84 8.44
C ALA A 39 7.00 2.86 7.37
N GLU A 40 7.95 3.43 6.60
CA GLU A 40 7.65 4.31 5.46
C GLU A 40 6.82 3.59 4.38
N GLY A 41 7.09 2.30 4.13
CA GLY A 41 6.32 1.49 3.17
C GLY A 41 4.85 1.30 3.57
N LEU A 42 4.56 1.25 4.88
CA LEU A 42 3.19 1.19 5.39
C LEU A 42 2.45 2.52 5.18
N ALA A 43 3.14 3.64 5.43
CA ALA A 43 2.58 4.97 5.19
C ALA A 43 2.34 5.24 3.70
N ALA A 44 3.22 4.75 2.82
CA ALA A 44 3.08 4.90 1.38
C ALA A 44 1.80 4.21 0.85
N LEU A 45 1.55 2.97 1.28
CA LEU A 45 0.31 2.25 0.92
C LEU A 45 -0.94 2.97 1.45
N ALA A 46 -0.90 3.48 2.69
CA ALA A 46 -2.01 4.25 3.25
C ALA A 46 -2.27 5.55 2.48
N GLY A 47 -1.21 6.24 2.04
CA GLY A 47 -1.31 7.43 1.19
C GLY A 47 -1.94 7.13 -0.17
N ALA A 48 -1.56 6.02 -0.80
CA ALA A 48 -2.08 5.62 -2.10
C ALA A 48 -3.61 5.38 -2.11
N VAL A 49 -4.18 4.97 -0.97
CA VAL A 49 -5.63 4.72 -0.84
C VAL A 49 -6.38 5.82 -0.07
N ALA A 50 -5.73 6.94 0.22
CA ALA A 50 -6.31 8.01 1.05
C ALA A 50 -7.57 8.67 0.44
N GLY A 51 -7.72 8.61 -0.89
CA GLY A 51 -8.91 9.09 -1.61
C GLY A 51 -10.05 8.07 -1.73
N THR A 52 -9.97 6.93 -1.05
CA THR A 52 -10.89 5.79 -1.22
C THR A 52 -11.68 5.51 0.06
N PRO A 53 -12.77 4.72 0.01
CA PRO A 53 -13.46 4.24 1.21
C PRO A 53 -12.58 3.44 2.19
N LEU A 54 -11.39 2.97 1.79
CA LEU A 54 -10.47 2.24 2.65
C LEU A 54 -9.59 3.15 3.53
N ALA A 55 -9.57 4.46 3.26
CA ALA A 55 -8.58 5.40 3.79
C ALA A 55 -8.37 5.32 5.31
N GLU A 56 -9.42 5.51 6.10
CA GLU A 56 -9.33 5.52 7.58
C GLU A 56 -8.85 4.18 8.12
N ARG A 57 -9.40 3.08 7.61
CA ARG A 57 -9.12 1.73 8.10
C ARG A 57 -7.69 1.30 7.81
N VAL A 58 -7.16 1.71 6.66
CA VAL A 58 -5.79 1.41 6.22
C VAL A 58 -4.79 2.31 6.93
N ALA A 59 -5.11 3.59 7.14
CA ALA A 59 -4.27 4.48 7.93
C ALA A 59 -4.11 3.98 9.37
N GLU A 60 -5.21 3.54 10.01
CA GLU A 60 -5.15 2.90 11.32
C GLU A 60 -4.29 1.64 11.29
N ALA A 61 -4.53 0.75 10.32
CA ALA A 61 -3.80 -0.50 10.21
C ALA A 61 -2.29 -0.29 10.01
N ALA A 62 -1.89 0.69 9.17
CA ALA A 62 -0.51 1.08 8.95
C ALA A 62 0.15 1.58 10.24
N ALA A 63 -0.54 2.44 11.00
CA ALA A 63 -0.06 2.93 12.28
C ALA A 63 0.10 1.80 13.31
N LYS A 64 -0.87 0.88 13.40
CA LYS A 64 -0.83 -0.28 14.31
C LYS A 64 0.28 -1.25 13.94
N ALA A 65 0.49 -1.52 12.64
CA ALA A 65 1.58 -2.37 12.16
C ALA A 65 2.95 -1.73 12.46
N GLY A 66 3.11 -0.43 12.20
CA GLY A 66 4.33 0.31 12.53
C GLY A 66 4.67 0.27 14.03
N ALA A 67 3.65 0.28 14.89
CA ALA A 67 3.80 0.17 16.34
C ALA A 67 3.94 -1.27 16.86
N GLY A 68 3.83 -2.28 15.99
CA GLY A 68 3.85 -3.69 16.38
C GLY A 68 2.61 -4.17 17.15
N ALA A 69 1.49 -3.47 16.99
CA ALA A 69 0.22 -3.72 17.66
C ALA A 69 -0.91 -4.13 16.69
N ALA A 70 -0.58 -4.48 15.44
CA ALA A 70 -1.55 -4.93 14.45
C ALA A 70 -2.10 -6.32 14.78
N GLY A 71 -3.41 -6.40 14.98
CA GLY A 71 -4.17 -7.65 14.96
C GLY A 71 -4.64 -8.07 13.55
N GLU A 72 -5.33 -9.21 13.47
CA GLU A 72 -5.80 -9.82 12.21
C GLU A 72 -6.56 -8.84 11.30
N ASP A 73 -7.55 -8.13 11.83
CA ASP A 73 -8.33 -7.18 11.02
C ASP A 73 -7.47 -6.07 10.40
N HIS A 74 -6.39 -5.66 11.08
CA HIS A 74 -5.45 -4.68 10.52
C HIS A 74 -4.65 -5.27 9.37
N LEU A 75 -4.19 -6.52 9.50
CA LEU A 75 -3.46 -7.20 8.43
C LEU A 75 -4.37 -7.43 7.22
N THR A 76 -5.63 -7.81 7.45
CA THR A 76 -6.66 -7.93 6.41
C THR A 76 -6.91 -6.60 5.70
N ALA A 77 -6.99 -5.49 6.43
CA ALA A 77 -7.14 -4.17 5.83
C ALA A 77 -5.94 -3.77 4.94
N LEU A 78 -4.71 -4.07 5.38
CA LEU A 78 -3.51 -3.83 4.57
C LEU A 78 -3.48 -4.70 3.31
N ALA A 79 -3.88 -5.98 3.42
CA ALA A 79 -3.99 -6.88 2.28
C ALA A 79 -5.07 -6.42 1.29
N ALA A 80 -6.21 -5.93 1.79
CA ALA A 80 -7.28 -5.37 0.98
C ALA A 80 -6.82 -4.12 0.23
N ALA A 81 -6.09 -3.21 0.89
CA ALA A 81 -5.53 -2.01 0.25
C ALA A 81 -4.58 -2.36 -0.89
N ARG A 82 -3.65 -3.30 -0.65
CA ARG A 82 -2.72 -3.78 -1.68
C ARG A 82 -3.45 -4.40 -2.87
N THR A 83 -4.49 -5.19 -2.60
CA THR A 83 -5.29 -5.86 -3.64
C THR A 83 -6.10 -4.85 -4.45
N ALA A 84 -6.71 -3.87 -3.78
CA ALA A 84 -7.46 -2.80 -4.43
C ALA A 84 -6.57 -1.95 -5.33
N LEU A 85 -5.37 -1.58 -4.86
CA LEU A 85 -4.43 -0.78 -5.65
C LEU A 85 -3.95 -1.55 -6.90
N LEU A 86 -3.57 -2.82 -6.75
CA LEU A 86 -3.16 -3.66 -7.88
C LEU A 86 -4.29 -4.00 -8.85
N GLY A 87 -5.55 -3.99 -8.40
CA GLY A 87 -6.71 -4.21 -9.27
C GLY A 87 -7.24 -2.95 -9.96
N ALA A 88 -6.76 -1.77 -9.54
CA ALA A 88 -7.13 -0.49 -10.12
C ALA A 88 -6.17 -0.01 -11.23
N VAL A 89 -4.96 -0.58 -11.27
CA VAL A 89 -3.95 -0.38 -12.32
C VAL A 89 -4.05 -1.47 -13.39
#